data_AF-A0A0L8HSQ6-F1
#
_entry.id   AF-A0A0L8HSQ6-F1
#
_cell.length_a   1.000
_cell.length_b   1.000
_cell.length_c   1.000
_cell.angle_alpha   90.00
_cell.angle_beta   90.00
_cell.angle_gamma   90.00
#
_symmetry.space_group_name_H-M   'P 1'
#
loop_
_entity.id
_entity.type
_entity.pdbx_description
1 polymer ?
#
loop_
_entity_poly.entity_id
_entity_poly.type
_entity_poly.pdbx_seq_one_letter_code
_entity_poly.pdbx_strand_id
1 'polypeptide(L)'
;MIVSLYDPVIETEVAAGPYAGSTLLIPIIPHVSQEMEFPLPFTGKRFPVKPAFALTCNKAEGQTFKEIGIFLPTQLFSIGQLYVALFRVKKMETV
;
A
#
# COMPACT_ATOMS: atom_id res chain seq x y z
N MET A 1 13.24 1.63 0.38
CA MET A 1 13.63 0.37 -0.28
C MET A 1 13.98 -0.62 0.81
N ILE A 2 13.55 -1.89 0.70
CA ILE A 2 13.94 -2.91 1.69
C ILE A 2 15.34 -3.37 1.34
N VAL A 3 16.25 -3.35 2.31
CA VAL A 3 17.66 -3.76 2.13
C VAL A 3 17.83 -5.19 2.64
N SER A 4 17.44 -5.44 3.89
CA SER A 4 17.61 -6.73 4.56
C SER A 4 16.43 -7.02 5.50
N LEU A 5 16.13 -8.31 5.68
CA LEU A 5 15.11 -8.79 6.61
C LEU A 5 15.78 -9.54 7.76
N TYR A 6 15.57 -9.07 8.99
CA TYR A 6 16.00 -9.73 10.22
C TYR A 6 14.77 -10.11 11.05
N ASP A 7 14.86 -11.13 11.90
CA ASP A 7 13.81 -11.41 12.89
C ASP A 7 14.16 -10.67 14.19
N PRO A 8 13.36 -9.70 14.70
CA PRO A 8 12.02 -9.25 14.28
C PRO A 8 11.99 -7.84 13.62
N VAL A 9 12.94 -7.48 12.76
CA VAL A 9 13.14 -6.11 12.23
C VAL A 9 13.44 -6.10 10.72
N ILE A 10 12.80 -5.19 9.98
CA ILE A 10 13.17 -4.91 8.59
C ILE A 10 14.13 -3.72 8.54
N GLU A 11 15.25 -3.89 7.86
CA GLU A 11 16.15 -2.80 7.50
C GLU A 11 15.74 -2.21 6.15
N THR A 12 15.50 -0.90 6.13
CA THR A 12 15.03 -0.19 4.94
C THR A 12 15.81 1.09 4.75
N GLU A 13 15.97 1.51 3.50
CA GLU A 13 16.54 2.80 3.14
C GLU A 13 15.42 3.75 2.67
N VAL A 14 15.47 5.01 3.06
CA VAL A 14 14.50 6.01 2.60
C VAL A 14 14.76 6.34 1.14
N ALA A 15 13.80 6.05 0.27
CA ALA A 15 13.94 6.24 -1.18
C ALA A 15 13.82 7.71 -1.61
N ALA A 16 13.04 8.53 -0.90
CA ALA A 16 12.76 9.91 -1.29
C ALA A 16 12.41 10.79 -0.08
N GLY A 17 12.64 12.09 -0.20
CA GLY A 17 12.34 13.09 0.83
C GLY A 17 13.59 13.61 1.54
N PRO A 18 13.42 14.41 2.60
CA PRO A 18 14.53 15.08 3.29
C PRO A 18 15.51 14.11 3.98
N TYR A 19 15.08 12.86 4.23
CA TYR A 19 15.90 11.82 4.84
C TYR A 19 16.35 10.75 3.83
N ALA A 20 16.27 11.03 2.52
CA ALA A 20 16.68 10.08 1.48
C ALA A 20 18.11 9.56 1.72
N GLY A 21 18.31 8.25 1.56
CA GLY A 21 19.58 7.57 1.86
C GLY A 21 19.76 7.16 3.33
N SER A 22 18.88 7.59 4.24
CA SER A 22 18.93 7.16 5.64
C SER A 22 18.42 5.73 5.80
N THR A 23 19.11 4.95 6.63
CA THR A 23 18.66 3.63 7.07
C THR A 23 17.64 3.76 8.20
N LEU A 24 16.51 3.07 8.05
CA LEU A 24 15.42 2.96 9.02
C LEU A 24 15.14 1.50 9.36
N LEU A 25 14.91 1.25 10.64
CA LEU A 25 14.53 -0.05 11.18
C LEU A 25 13.03 -0.09 11.46
N ILE A 26 12.31 -1.03 10.86
CA ILE A 26 10.88 -1.20 11.05
C ILE A 26 10.64 -2.47 11.89
N PRO A 27 10.21 -2.36 13.16
CA PRO A 27 9.93 -3.51 14.00
C PRO A 27 8.57 -4.14 13.68
N ILE A 28 8.40 -5.41 14.07
CA ILE A 28 7.09 -6.07 14.14
C ILE A 28 6.20 -5.34 15.15
N ILE A 29 4.98 -5.03 14.76
CA ILE A 29 3.96 -4.46 15.66
C ILE A 29 2.88 -5.53 15.90
N PRO A 30 2.57 -5.86 17.17
CA PRO A 30 1.43 -6.73 17.47
C PRO A 30 0.13 -5.99 17.19
N HIS A 31 -0.75 -6.61 16.42
CA HIS A 31 -2.08 -6.11 16.12
C HIS A 31 -3.11 -7.02 16.79
N VAL A 32 -3.88 -6.48 17.73
CA VAL A 32 -4.95 -7.19 18.42
C VAL A 32 -6.27 -6.80 17.76
N SER A 33 -6.96 -7.78 17.17
CA SER A 33 -8.32 -7.57 16.66
C SER A 33 -9.28 -7.54 17.85
N GLN A 34 -9.89 -6.37 18.10
CA GLN A 34 -10.90 -6.17 19.15
C GLN A 34 -12.34 -6.37 18.62
N GLU A 35 -12.52 -7.15 17.55
CA GLU A 35 -13.85 -7.37 16.98
C GLU A 35 -14.71 -8.16 17.98
N MET A 36 -15.82 -7.54 18.39
CA MET A 36 -16.64 -7.84 19.56
C MET A 36 -17.45 -9.16 19.47
N GLU A 37 -17.10 -10.07 18.56
CA GLU A 37 -17.86 -11.31 18.29
C GLU A 37 -17.03 -12.60 18.36
N PHE A 38 -15.70 -12.52 18.55
CA PHE A 38 -14.88 -13.72 18.71
C PHE A 38 -14.61 -14.03 20.20
N PRO A 39 -14.80 -15.29 20.64
CA PRO A 39 -14.55 -15.69 22.03
C PRO A 39 -13.07 -15.65 22.45
N LEU A 40 -12.15 -15.39 21.52
CA LEU A 40 -10.71 -15.28 21.78
C LEU A 40 -10.13 -14.07 21.02
N PRO A 41 -9.35 -13.19 21.69
CA PRO A 41 -8.68 -12.09 21.01
C PRO A 41 -7.58 -12.63 20.08
N PHE A 42 -7.67 -12.32 18.80
CA PHE A 42 -6.63 -12.68 17.83
C PHE A 42 -5.52 -11.63 17.83
N THR A 43 -4.29 -12.05 18.15
CA THR A 43 -3.10 -11.19 18.07
C THR A 43 -2.22 -11.63 16.91
N GLY A 44 -2.13 -10.79 15.88
CA GLY A 44 -1.21 -11.00 14.74
C GLY A 44 0.07 -10.20 14.91
N LYS A 45 1.23 -10.83 14.71
CA LYS A 45 2.51 -10.13 14.55
C LYS A 45 2.68 -9.75 13.08
N ARG A 46 2.63 -8.45 12.76
CA ARG A 46 2.78 -7.97 11.38
C ARG A 46 3.79 -6.83 11.33
N PHE A 47 4.61 -6.80 10.29
CA PHE A 47 5.33 -5.59 9.95
C PHE A 47 4.33 -4.56 9.40
N PRO A 48 4.41 -3.28 9.80
CA PRO A 48 3.53 -2.22 9.31
C PRO A 48 3.89 -1.78 7.88
N VAL A 49 4.14 -2.73 6.98
CA VAL A 49 4.51 -2.48 5.59
C VAL A 49 3.55 -3.20 4.64
N LYS A 50 3.25 -2.58 3.51
CA LYS A 50 2.48 -3.19 2.41
C LYS A 50 3.19 -2.89 1.08
N PRO A 51 3.31 -3.85 0.16
CA PRO A 51 3.81 -3.56 -1.17
C PRO A 51 2.87 -2.56 -1.86
N ALA A 52 3.44 -1.56 -2.52
CA ALA A 52 2.70 -0.44 -3.12
C ALA A 52 2.91 -0.34 -4.65
N PHE A 53 3.36 -1.42 -5.31
CA PHE A 53 3.51 -1.45 -6.77
C PHE A 53 2.15 -1.39 -7.48
N ALA A 54 1.16 -2.08 -6.92
CA ALA A 54 -0.24 -1.95 -7.32
C ALA A 54 -1.04 -1.45 -6.11
N LEU A 55 -1.86 -0.42 -6.33
CA LEU A 55 -2.73 0.17 -5.31
C LEU A 55 -4.18 -0.01 -5.72
N THR A 56 -5.05 -0.25 -4.75
CA THR A 56 -6.50 -0.20 -4.99
C THR A 56 -6.92 1.23 -5.28
N CYS A 57 -7.98 1.44 -6.07
CA CYS A 57 -8.46 2.78 -6.45
C CYS A 57 -8.69 3.68 -5.22
N ASN A 58 -9.29 3.14 -4.16
CA ASN A 58 -9.54 3.88 -2.92
C ASN A 58 -8.24 4.29 -2.21
N LYS A 59 -7.17 3.48 -2.33
CA LYS A 59 -5.88 3.82 -1.73
C LYS A 59 -5.10 4.84 -2.54
N ALA A 60 -5.30 4.84 -3.86
CA ALA A 60 -4.77 5.84 -4.78
C ALA A 60 -5.50 7.18 -4.68
N GLU A 61 -6.65 7.25 -3.99
CA GLU A 61 -7.42 8.49 -3.84
C GLU A 61 -6.58 9.59 -3.16
N GLY A 62 -6.65 10.82 -3.68
CA GLY A 62 -5.81 11.95 -3.23
C GLY A 62 -4.33 11.91 -3.61
N GLN A 63 -3.82 10.85 -4.23
CA GLN A 63 -2.41 10.77 -4.66
C GLN A 63 -2.21 11.20 -6.13
N THR A 64 -1.07 11.84 -6.41
CA THR A 64 -0.67 12.21 -7.78
C THR A 64 0.41 11.26 -8.27
N PHE A 65 0.22 10.69 -9.45
CA PHE A 65 1.16 9.77 -10.08
C PHE A 65 1.60 10.31 -11.45
N LYS A 66 2.84 10.00 -11.84
CA LYS A 66 3.37 10.39 -13.16
C LYS A 66 2.81 9.49 -14.27
N GLU A 67 2.82 8.18 -14.02
CA GLU A 67 2.34 7.12 -14.91
C GLU A 67 1.61 6.07 -14.06
N ILE A 68 0.45 5.60 -14.52
CA ILE A 68 -0.32 4.52 -13.86
C ILE A 68 -0.87 3.56 -14.92
N GLY A 69 -0.83 2.26 -14.63
CA GLY A 69 -1.59 1.25 -15.35
C GLY A 69 -2.85 0.87 -14.56
N ILE A 70 -4.00 0.75 -15.24
CA ILE A 70 -5.25 0.34 -14.61
C ILE A 70 -5.56 -1.10 -15.03
N PHE A 71 -5.59 -2.01 -14.06
CA PHE A 71 -5.94 -3.41 -14.27
C PHE A 71 -7.32 -3.71 -13.65
N LEU A 72 -8.28 -4.09 -14.49
CA LEU A 72 -9.70 -4.28 -14.13
C LEU A 72 -10.14 -5.71 -14.45
N PRO A 73 -9.90 -6.69 -13.56
CA PRO A 73 -10.28 -8.08 -13.80
C PRO A 73 -11.79 -8.34 -13.65
N THR A 74 -12.53 -7.45 -12.98
CA THR A 74 -13.98 -7.54 -12.76
C THR A 74 -14.61 -6.16 -12.88
N GLN A 75 -15.88 -6.10 -13.28
CA GLN A 75 -16.60 -4.85 -13.50
C GLN A 75 -16.76 -4.08 -12.18
N LEU A 76 -16.42 -2.78 -12.20
CA LEU A 76 -16.38 -1.93 -11.01
C LEU A 76 -17.76 -1.83 -10.35
N PHE A 77 -17.85 -2.21 -9.07
CA PHE A 77 -19.09 -2.26 -8.31
C PHE A 77 -19.61 -0.89 -7.85
N SER A 78 -19.00 0.23 -8.28
CA SER A 78 -19.40 1.58 -7.84
C SER A 78 -19.32 2.61 -8.97
N ILE A 79 -20.38 3.43 -9.10
CA ILE A 79 -20.62 4.41 -10.18
C ILE A 79 -19.46 5.41 -10.39
N GLY A 80 -18.66 5.69 -9.35
CA GLY A 80 -17.57 6.67 -9.41
C GLY A 80 -16.16 6.11 -9.65
N GLN A 81 -15.93 4.79 -9.50
CA GLN A 81 -14.56 4.26 -9.52
C GLN A 81 -13.90 4.31 -10.91
N LEU A 82 -14.69 4.12 -11.97
CA LEU A 82 -14.19 4.19 -13.34
C LEU A 82 -13.80 5.62 -13.69
N TYR A 83 -14.62 6.58 -13.29
CA TYR A 83 -14.38 8.00 -13.50
C TYR A 83 -13.11 8.47 -12.76
N VAL A 84 -12.96 8.10 -11.49
CA VAL A 84 -11.77 8.43 -10.69
C VAL A 84 -10.50 7.82 -11.28
N ALA A 85 -10.58 6.60 -11.82
CA ALA A 85 -9.42 5.95 -12.44
C ALA A 85 -9.01 6.65 -13.74
N LEU A 86 -9.96 6.93 -14.64
CA LEU A 86 -9.69 7.56 -15.95
C LEU A 86 -9.16 8.99 -15.82
N PHE A 87 -9.70 9.79 -14.89
CA PHE A 87 -9.27 11.18 -14.72
C PHE A 87 -7.87 11.34 -14.11
N ARG A 88 -7.28 10.26 -13.57
CA ARG A 88 -5.91 10.26 -13.01
C ARG A 88 -4.84 9.93 -14.04
N VAL A 89 -5.22 9.47 -15.23
CA VAL A 89 -4.29 9.11 -16.30
C VAL A 89 -4.06 10.35 -17.19
N LYS A 90 -2.81 10.82 -17.28
CA LYS A 90 -2.46 11.99 -18.12
C LYS A 90 -2.41 11.67 -19.61
N LYS A 91 -2.18 10.41 -19.98
CA LYS A 91 -2.06 9.96 -21.37
C LYS A 91 -2.49 8.50 -21.47
N MET A 92 -3.49 8.22 -22.31
CA MET A 92 -3.94 6.86 -22.58
C MET A 92 -3.09 6.31 -23.72
N GLU A 93 -2.14 5.43 -23.38
CA GLU A 93 -1.38 4.67 -24.37
C GLU A 93 -1.96 3.25 -24.39
N THR A 94 -2.70 2.95 -25.45
CA THR A 94 -3.24 1.61 -25.70
C THR A 94 -2.09 0.75 -26.21
N VAL A 95 -1.69 -0.26 -25.42
CA VAL A 95 -0.80 -1.34 -25.87
C VAL A 95 -1.55 -2.26 -26.81
#